data_AF-A5UV02-F1
#
_entry.id   AF-A5UV02-F1
#
_cell.length_a   1.000
_cell.length_b   1.000
_cell.length_c   1.000
_cell.angle_alpha   90.00
_cell.angle_beta   90.00
_cell.angle_gamma   90.00
#
_symmetry.space_group_name_H-M   'P 1'
#
loop_
_entity.id
_entity.type
_entity.pdbx_description
1 polymer ?
#
loop_
_entity_poly.entity_id
_entity_poly.type
_entity_poly.pdbx_seq_one_letter_code
_entity_poly.pdbx_strand_id
1 'polypeptide(L)'
;MSTVELDALIDRLLPRVLADRDLGDGRVFTRLHLQHLWALSCLHAGQCYDESLLISRLTRRLPRHVALSHDLSTAMVAAQR
;
A
#
# COMPACT_ATOMS: atom_id res chain seq x y z
N MET A 1 10.07 -1.04 -13.57
CA MET A 1 8.70 -0.49 -13.62
C MET A 1 8.76 1.02 -13.46
N SER A 2 8.02 1.77 -14.27
CA SER A 2 7.90 3.22 -14.12
C SER A 2 7.01 3.56 -12.92
N THR A 3 7.13 4.80 -12.45
CA THR A 3 6.33 5.32 -11.34
C THR A 3 4.84 5.38 -11.69
N VAL A 4 4.51 5.65 -12.95
CA VAL A 4 3.12 5.71 -13.46
C VAL A 4 2.47 4.34 -13.46
N GLU A 5 3.21 3.29 -13.84
CA GLU A 5 2.70 1.91 -13.81
C GLU A 5 2.45 1.44 -12.38
N LEU A 6 3.36 1.74 -11.46
CA LEU A 6 3.18 1.43 -10.03
C LEU A 6 1.96 2.17 -9.46
N ASP A 7 1.81 3.44 -9.80
CA ASP A 7 0.70 4.28 -9.40
C ASP A 7 -0.65 3.68 -9.85
N ALA A 8 -0.75 3.26 -11.11
CA ALA A 8 -1.94 2.59 -11.65
C ALA A 8 -2.22 1.23 -10.99
N LEU A 9 -1.18 0.47 -10.64
CA LEU A 9 -1.32 -0.78 -9.89
C LEU A 9 -1.88 -0.53 -8.49
N ILE A 10 -1.38 0.50 -7.78
CA ILE A 10 -1.90 0.87 -6.46
C ILE A 10 -3.37 1.25 -6.56
N ASP A 11 -3.74 2.11 -7.50
CA ASP A 11 -5.14 2.56 -7.68
C ASP A 11 -6.09 1.38 -7.97
N ARG A 12 -5.61 0.35 -8.67
CA ARG A 12 -6.38 -0.86 -8.96
C ARG A 12 -6.48 -1.83 -7.79
N LEU A 13 -5.38 -2.02 -7.04
CA LEU A 13 -5.26 -3.07 -6.04
C LEU A 13 -5.70 -2.61 -4.64
N LEU A 14 -5.46 -1.35 -4.29
CA LEU A 14 -5.76 -0.81 -2.96
C LEU A 14 -7.23 -1.00 -2.54
N PRO A 15 -8.25 -0.75 -3.39
CA PRO A 15 -9.64 -1.01 -2.99
C PRO A 15 -9.92 -2.48 -2.69
N ARG A 16 -9.27 -3.41 -3.40
CA ARG A 16 -9.43 -4.85 -3.18
C ARG A 16 -8.79 -5.28 -1.86
N VAL A 17 -7.61 -4.75 -1.56
CA VAL A 17 -6.89 -4.99 -0.29
C VAL A 17 -7.67 -4.44 0.89
N LEU A 18 -8.27 -3.25 0.77
CA LEU A 18 -9.10 -2.66 1.83
C LEU A 18 -10.43 -3.39 2.04
N ALA A 19 -10.96 -4.05 1.00
CA ALA A 19 -12.19 -4.82 1.07
C ALA A 19 -11.98 -6.26 1.56
N ASP A 20 -10.73 -6.70 1.70
CA ASP A 20 -10.40 -8.05 2.14
C ASP A 20 -10.59 -8.18 3.65
N ARG A 21 -11.59 -8.98 4.05
CA ARG A 21 -11.95 -9.20 5.45
C ARG A 21 -10.92 -9.99 6.23
N ASP A 22 -10.06 -10.74 5.55
CA ASP A 22 -8.98 -11.49 6.18
C ASP A 22 -7.82 -10.55 6.58
N LEU A 23 -7.77 -9.34 5.99
CA LEU A 23 -6.77 -8.31 6.30
C LEU A 23 -7.27 -7.31 7.35
N GLY A 24 -8.59 -7.11 7.46
CA GLY A 24 -9.20 -6.25 8.46
C GLY A 24 -10.60 -5.75 8.07
N ASP A 25 -11.02 -4.65 8.69
CA ASP A 25 -12.34 -4.03 8.46
C ASP A 25 -12.31 -2.89 7.41
N GLY A 26 -11.15 -2.67 6.77
CA GLY A 26 -10.94 -1.61 5.78
C GLY A 26 -10.89 -0.19 6.35
N ARG A 27 -11.05 -0.01 7.67
CA ARG A 27 -11.03 1.32 8.33
C ARG A 27 -9.63 1.73 8.74
N VAL A 28 -8.77 0.75 9.01
CA VAL A 28 -7.37 0.97 9.37
C VAL A 28 -6.48 0.22 8.39
N PHE A 29 -5.61 0.96 7.71
CA PHE A 29 -4.57 0.39 6.86
C PHE A 29 -3.37 -0.01 7.73
N THR A 30 -3.12 -1.32 7.81
CA THR A 30 -2.09 -1.93 8.67
C THR A 30 -0.89 -2.44 7.86
N ARG A 31 0.20 -2.81 8.54
CA ARG A 31 1.39 -3.42 7.90
C ARG A 31 1.03 -4.63 7.05
N LEU A 32 0.03 -5.42 7.49
CA LEU A 32 -0.44 -6.58 6.75
C LEU A 32 -1.06 -6.17 5.39
N HIS A 33 -1.86 -5.09 5.36
CA HIS A 33 -2.40 -4.55 4.12
C HIS A 33 -1.28 -4.08 3.18
N LEU A 34 -0.25 -3.42 3.72
CA LEU A 34 0.91 -2.98 2.93
C LEU A 34 1.62 -4.18 2.28
N GLN A 35 1.94 -5.21 3.08
CA GLN A 35 2.62 -6.42 2.61
C GLN A 35 1.80 -7.16 1.56
N HIS A 36 0.49 -7.27 1.77
CA HIS A 36 -0.40 -7.91 0.81
C HIS A 36 -0.49 -7.12 -0.50
N LEU A 37 -0.63 -5.80 -0.42
CA LEU A 37 -0.61 -4.92 -1.59
C LEU A 37 0.71 -5.01 -2.36
N TRP A 38 1.83 -5.04 -1.65
CA TRP A 38 3.16 -5.22 -2.23
C TRP A 38 3.27 -6.57 -2.94
N ALA A 39 2.91 -7.67 -2.28
CA ALA A 39 2.93 -9.00 -2.87
C ALA A 39 2.08 -9.10 -4.15
N LEU A 40 0.86 -8.57 -4.12
CA LEU A 40 -0.01 -8.52 -5.31
C LEU A 40 0.61 -7.68 -6.43
N SER A 41 1.20 -6.54 -6.09
CA SER A 41 1.84 -5.66 -7.08
C SER A 41 3.05 -6.34 -7.71
N CYS A 42 3.88 -7.04 -6.93
CA CYS A 42 5.01 -7.83 -7.43
C CYS A 42 4.55 -8.94 -8.37
N LEU A 43 3.47 -9.64 -8.01
CA LEU A 43 2.87 -10.69 -8.84
C LEU A 43 2.35 -10.11 -10.16
N HIS A 44 1.66 -8.98 -10.13
CA HIS A 44 1.14 -8.31 -11.34
C HIS A 44 2.24 -7.76 -12.24
N ALA A 45 3.30 -7.20 -11.65
CA ALA A 45 4.42 -6.63 -12.38
C ALA A 45 5.41 -7.69 -12.92
N GLY A 46 5.32 -8.93 -12.45
CA GLY A 46 6.26 -10.01 -12.75
C GLY A 46 7.65 -9.80 -12.14
N GLN A 47 7.81 -8.84 -11.22
CA GLN A 47 9.07 -8.52 -10.56
C GLN A 47 8.84 -7.88 -9.19
N CYS A 48 9.73 -8.16 -8.25
CA CYS A 48 9.72 -7.50 -6.95
C CYS A 48 10.42 -6.13 -7.00
N TYR A 49 9.99 -5.23 -6.13
CA TYR A 49 10.57 -3.89 -5.97
C TYR A 49 10.64 -3.52 -4.50
N ASP A 50 11.36 -2.44 -4.15
CA ASP A 50 11.49 -2.00 -2.77
C ASP A 50 10.13 -1.61 -2.17
N GLU A 51 9.76 -2.18 -1.02
CA GLU A 51 8.53 -1.85 -0.29
C GLU A 51 8.48 -0.35 0.06
N SER A 52 9.63 0.28 0.31
CA SER A 52 9.74 1.71 0.60
C SER A 52 9.21 2.58 -0.53
N LEU A 53 9.36 2.11 -1.79
CA LEU A 53 8.80 2.79 -2.95
C LEU A 53 7.26 2.77 -2.91
N LEU A 54 6.64 1.66 -2.51
CA LEU A 54 5.19 1.56 -2.33
C LEU A 54 4.72 2.53 -1.25
N ILE A 55 5.38 2.54 -0.09
CA ILE A 55 5.05 3.39 1.06
C ILE A 55 5.02 4.87 0.66
N SER A 56 6.03 5.33 -0.09
CA SER A 56 6.12 6.73 -0.54
C SER A 56 4.97 7.18 -1.46
N ARG A 57 4.35 6.23 -2.16
CA ARG A 57 3.25 6.46 -3.11
C ARG A 57 1.87 6.31 -2.48
N LEU A 58 1.79 5.49 -1.43
CA LEU A 58 0.53 5.12 -0.78
C LEU A 58 -0.10 6.27 0.01
N THR A 59 0.72 7.13 0.64
CA THR A 59 0.24 8.28 1.43
C THR A 59 -0.70 9.20 0.67
N ARG A 60 -0.49 9.36 -0.64
CA ARG A 60 -1.32 10.23 -1.50
C ARG A 60 -2.57 9.56 -2.05
N ARG A 61 -2.68 8.23 -1.93
CA ARG A 61 -3.74 7.41 -2.52
C ARG A 61 -4.70 6.78 -1.51
N LEU A 62 -4.30 6.75 -0.25
CA LEU A 62 -5.17 6.28 0.82
C LEU A 62 -6.46 7.12 0.87
N PRO A 63 -7.64 6.47 0.86
CA PRO A 63 -8.89 7.18 1.05
C PRO A 63 -8.88 7.92 2.40
N ARG A 64 -9.42 9.14 2.43
CA ARG A 64 -9.39 10.01 3.63
C ARG A 64 -10.08 9.42 4.87
N HIS A 65 -10.96 8.44 4.69
CA HIS A 65 -11.66 7.76 5.77
C HIS A 65 -10.88 6.58 6.36
N VAL A 66 -9.77 6.19 5.74
CA VAL A 66 -8.92 5.09 6.20
C VAL A 66 -7.79 5.67 7.05
N ALA A 67 -7.73 5.26 8.30
CA ALA A 67 -6.65 5.61 9.21
C ALA A 67 -5.41 4.76 8.93
N LEU A 68 -4.23 5.30 9.20
CA LEU A 68 -2.99 4.52 9.20
C LEU A 68 -2.76 3.89 10.57
N SER A 69 -2.33 2.63 10.60
CA SER A 69 -1.85 2.04 11.86
C SER A 69 -0.62 2.80 12.37
N HIS A 70 -0.42 2.79 13.68
CA HIS A 70 0.70 3.52 14.30
C HIS A 70 2.07 3.06 13.77
N ASP A 71 2.25 1.74 13.63
CA ASP A 71 3.49 1.13 13.12
C ASP A 71 3.83 1.58 11.69
N LEU A 72 2.79 1.78 10.86
CA LEU A 72 2.96 2.29 9.50
C LEU A 72 3.18 3.80 9.47
N SER A 73 2.53 4.54 10.36
CA SER A 73 2.71 5.99 10.46
C SER A 73 4.18 6.34 10.71
N THR A 74 4.85 5.61 11.61
CA THR A 74 6.29 5.76 11.88
C THR A 74 7.14 5.39 10.66
N ALA A 75 6.82 4.29 9.99
CA ALA A 75 7.54 3.85 8.78
C ALA A 75 7.37 4.83 7.60
N MET A 76 6.18 5.41 7.44
CA MET A 76 5.89 6.42 6.42
C MET A 76 6.65 7.73 6.66
N VAL A 77 6.76 8.16 7.92
CA VAL A 77 7.57 9.34 8.28
C VAL A 77 9.05 9.09 7.98
N ALA A 78 9.56 7.88 8.22
CA ALA A 78 10.94 7.52 7.90
C ALA A 78 11.21 7.48 6.39
N ALA A 79 10.28 6.92 5.60
CA ALA A 79 10.41 6.80 4.14
C ALA A 79 10.29 8.14 3.38
N GLN A 80 9.92 9.23 4.06
CA GLN A 80 9.79 10.58 3.50
C GLN A 80 11.02 11.46 3.75
N ARG A 81 11.99 10.98 4.54
CA ARG A 81 13.27 11.66 4.83
C ARG A 81 14.35 11.17 3.89
#